data_AF-A0A7D5Y6E6-F1
#
_entry.id   AF-A0A7D5Y6E6-F1
#
_cell.length_a   1.000
_cell.length_b   1.000
_cell.length_c   1.000
_cell.angle_alpha   90.00
_cell.angle_beta   90.00
_cell.angle_gamma   90.00
#
_symmetry.space_group_name_H-M   'P 1'
#
loop_
_entity.id
_entity.type
_entity.pdbx_description
1 polymer ?
#
loop_
_entity_poly.entity_id
_entity_poly.type
_entity_poly.pdbx_seq_one_letter_code
_entity_poly.pdbx_strand_id
1 'polypeptide(L)'
;MRLSEAAPELNLIRRYANLGGLVGGISRSERGMAFNQLVADVLQRDGIDAEADARGPRGEVDVAFPYEGTWYLLEAKWEAGPVNADPVRKLHSVVNERRPGSMGILASWSGFNDSALRFAASVRNIILFDRAHIEALLTGVTAAQEILSAANRAISVLGDEHVPLAALLRPRRPSEAPIILGVPDGFTPAAVAAPDGLDAEVLAYGEGIRGLSSYENRLLITVEDGVVELGPHRSRIRRRLELTGCEGNVFGDSDGSLFVARRAGVVRYGQDGIDAVAGGYERTPMIVPGINGAPWLLDRSTTGWPGNQPGHLVAPGGNLGDDQRYSCELPAMSCANACWMRDHTFLILGEGNSCVVDIRTGKFVWIVTPVGRPHGLIRLNETQVLVTGWNRYLQTAVIDTESGWTSQPVGVNLAAHVGDAAMLNDSVVVLAGAPVKRLARSSVGIRGVAMGWSRVRRW
;
A
#
# COMPACT_ATOMS: atom_id res chain seq x y z
N MET A 1 18.29 -24.11 -3.93
CA MET A 1 17.84 -22.96 -4.75
C MET A 1 16.95 -23.49 -5.87
N ARG A 2 15.64 -23.62 -5.62
CA ARG A 2 14.64 -23.76 -6.68
C ARG A 2 13.93 -22.42 -6.73
N LEU A 3 13.94 -21.76 -7.88
CA LEU A 3 13.09 -20.59 -8.14
C LEU A 3 11.66 -21.07 -7.93
N SER A 4 11.01 -20.59 -6.86
CA SER A 4 9.58 -20.76 -6.66
C SER A 4 8.86 -20.17 -7.87
N GLU A 5 7.86 -20.88 -8.41
CA GLU A 5 6.90 -20.30 -9.34
C GLU A 5 6.37 -19.00 -8.71
N ALA A 6 6.79 -17.86 -9.26
CA ALA A 6 6.36 -16.57 -8.75
C ALA A 6 4.85 -16.45 -8.94
N ALA A 7 4.15 -15.83 -7.97
CA ALA A 7 2.73 -15.54 -8.09
C ALA A 7 2.42 -14.89 -9.48
N PRO A 8 1.27 -15.19 -10.11
CA PRO A 8 0.92 -14.67 -11.43
C PRO A 8 1.06 -13.14 -11.56
N GLU A 9 0.85 -12.42 -10.45
CA GLU A 9 0.95 -10.96 -10.41
C GLU A 9 2.41 -10.45 -10.38
N LEU A 10 3.30 -11.12 -9.64
CA LEU A 10 4.75 -10.85 -9.69
C LEU A 10 5.31 -11.05 -11.10
N ASN A 11 4.70 -11.96 -11.87
CA ASN A 11 5.08 -12.21 -13.26
C ASN A 11 4.81 -10.97 -14.13
N LEU A 12 3.68 -10.27 -13.94
CA LEU A 12 3.35 -9.06 -14.71
C LEU A 12 4.36 -7.92 -14.46
N ILE A 13 4.71 -7.68 -13.20
CA ILE A 13 5.71 -6.66 -12.81
C ILE A 13 7.09 -7.00 -13.36
N ARG A 14 7.51 -8.27 -13.27
CA ARG A 14 8.80 -8.69 -13.85
C ARG A 14 8.82 -8.58 -15.38
N ARG A 15 7.72 -8.93 -16.05
CA ARG A 15 7.58 -8.73 -17.50
C ARG A 15 7.68 -7.25 -17.85
N TYR A 16 7.02 -6.38 -17.10
CA TYR A 16 7.14 -4.93 -17.25
C TYR A 16 8.58 -4.44 -17.08
N ALA A 17 9.27 -4.84 -16.00
CA ALA A 17 10.66 -4.49 -15.76
C ALA A 17 11.58 -4.95 -16.90
N ASN A 18 11.35 -6.15 -17.45
CA ASN A 18 12.10 -6.66 -18.60
C ASN A 18 11.91 -5.81 -19.87
N LEU A 19 10.75 -5.17 -20.06
CA LEU A 19 10.55 -4.22 -21.17
C LEU A 19 11.43 -2.96 -21.01
N GLY A 20 11.66 -2.52 -19.77
CA GLY A 20 12.53 -1.39 -19.44
C GLY A 20 14.02 -1.74 -19.42
N GLY A 21 14.38 -2.92 -18.89
CA GLY A 21 15.75 -3.39 -18.71
C GLY A 21 16.45 -3.89 -19.97
N LEU A 22 15.70 -4.24 -21.03
CA LEU A 22 16.27 -4.67 -22.31
C LEU A 22 16.54 -3.49 -23.24
N VAL A 23 17.42 -2.58 -22.82
CA VAL A 23 18.15 -1.71 -23.75
C VAL A 23 19.27 -2.55 -24.38
N GLY A 24 18.92 -3.42 -25.33
CA GLY A 24 19.91 -4.14 -26.15
C GLY A 24 19.54 -5.54 -26.68
N GLY A 25 18.44 -6.16 -26.23
CA GLY A 25 18.12 -7.56 -26.55
C GLY A 25 16.85 -7.83 -27.35
N ILE A 26 15.93 -6.86 -27.46
CA ILE A 26 14.66 -7.00 -28.21
C ILE A 26 14.47 -5.81 -29.14
N SER A 27 13.88 -6.05 -30.31
CA SER A 27 13.54 -4.99 -31.27
C SER A 27 12.40 -4.11 -30.74
N ARG A 28 12.26 -2.89 -31.29
CA ARG A 28 11.15 -1.98 -30.95
C ARG A 28 9.79 -2.63 -31.18
N SER A 29 9.66 -3.45 -32.23
CA SER A 29 8.41 -4.15 -32.57
C SER A 29 8.08 -5.22 -31.53
N GLU A 30 9.04 -6.07 -31.18
CA GLU A 30 8.85 -7.13 -30.17
C GLU A 30 8.49 -6.54 -28.80
N ARG A 31 9.12 -5.43 -28.42
CA ARG A 31 8.78 -4.71 -27.19
C ARG A 31 7.36 -4.15 -27.21
N GLY A 32 6.93 -3.61 -28.35
CA GLY A 32 5.55 -3.13 -28.53
C GLY A 32 4.53 -4.26 -28.37
N MET A 33 4.74 -5.38 -29.07
CA MET A 33 3.86 -6.56 -28.96
C MET A 33 3.82 -7.12 -27.54
N ALA A 34 4.97 -7.22 -26.87
CA ALA A 34 5.04 -7.68 -25.49
C ALA A 34 4.31 -6.72 -24.53
N PHE A 35 4.32 -5.41 -24.81
CA PHE A 35 3.57 -4.42 -24.05
C PHE A 35 2.05 -4.52 -24.31
N ASN A 36 1.62 -4.74 -25.55
CA ASN A 36 0.21 -5.00 -25.89
C ASN A 36 -0.32 -6.19 -25.10
N GLN A 37 0.41 -7.31 -25.13
CA GLN A 37 0.05 -8.52 -24.39
C GLN A 37 0.03 -8.28 -22.88
N LEU A 38 0.99 -7.52 -22.34
CA LEU A 38 1.04 -7.20 -20.92
C LEU A 38 -0.21 -6.41 -20.48
N VAL A 39 -0.66 -5.44 -21.27
CA VAL A 39 -1.88 -4.67 -20.97
C VAL A 39 -3.11 -5.57 -21.00
N ALA A 40 -3.25 -6.44 -22.01
CA ALA A 40 -4.35 -7.40 -22.09
C ALA A 40 -4.37 -8.36 -20.88
N ASP A 41 -3.21 -8.89 -20.48
CA ASP A 41 -3.11 -9.82 -19.35
C ASP A 41 -3.49 -9.15 -18.02
N VAL A 42 -3.17 -7.86 -17.84
CA VAL A 42 -3.60 -7.10 -16.65
C VAL A 42 -5.12 -6.92 -16.61
N LEU A 43 -5.75 -6.65 -17.76
CA LEU A 43 -7.21 -6.57 -17.86
C LEU A 43 -7.87 -7.93 -17.57
N GLN A 44 -7.31 -9.02 -18.13
CA GLN A 44 -7.77 -10.39 -17.91
C GLN A 44 -7.61 -10.83 -16.44
N ARG A 45 -6.51 -10.47 -15.78
CA ARG A 45 -6.31 -10.70 -14.34
C ARG A 45 -7.46 -10.11 -13.53
N ASP A 46 -7.91 -8.92 -13.91
CA ASP A 46 -9.01 -8.25 -13.23
C ASP A 46 -10.38 -8.79 -13.66
N GLY A 47 -10.46 -9.74 -14.60
CA GLY A 47 -11.70 -10.37 -15.05
C GLY A 47 -12.37 -9.66 -16.23
N ILE A 48 -11.64 -8.81 -16.96
CA ILE A 48 -12.10 -8.22 -18.21
C ILE A 48 -11.68 -9.14 -19.37
N ASP A 49 -12.64 -9.48 -20.23
CA ASP A 49 -12.42 -10.29 -21.43
C ASP A 49 -11.69 -9.47 -22.51
N ALA A 50 -10.37 -9.37 -22.38
CA ALA A 50 -9.53 -8.58 -23.26
C ALA A 50 -8.74 -9.45 -24.24
N GLU A 51 -8.69 -9.01 -25.50
CA GLU A 51 -7.93 -9.67 -26.56
C GLU A 51 -6.80 -8.74 -27.03
N ALA A 52 -5.56 -9.20 -26.97
CA ALA A 52 -4.41 -8.54 -27.61
C ALA A 52 -4.39 -8.82 -29.11
N ASP A 53 -3.79 -7.91 -29.88
CA ASP A 53 -3.65 -7.99 -31.34
C ASP A 53 -4.98 -8.30 -32.05
N ALA A 54 -6.05 -7.60 -31.63
CA ALA A 54 -7.40 -7.86 -32.08
C ALA A 54 -7.57 -7.46 -33.55
N ARG A 55 -7.74 -8.47 -34.41
CA ARG A 55 -7.86 -8.29 -35.87
C ARG A 55 -9.32 -8.36 -36.32
N GLY A 56 -9.69 -7.43 -37.21
CA GLY A 56 -10.97 -7.48 -37.88
C GLY A 56 -10.98 -6.82 -39.25
N PRO A 57 -12.13 -6.88 -39.97
CA PRO A 57 -12.26 -6.30 -41.31
C PRO A 57 -12.02 -4.79 -41.39
N ARG A 58 -12.07 -4.11 -40.23
CA ARG A 58 -11.88 -2.66 -40.08
C ARG A 58 -10.50 -2.31 -39.47
N GLY A 59 -9.51 -3.18 -39.67
CA GLY A 59 -8.15 -3.01 -39.15
C GLY A 59 -7.89 -3.71 -37.82
N GLU A 60 -6.63 -3.65 -37.43
CA GLU A 60 -6.06 -4.19 -36.18
C GLU A 60 -5.99 -3.09 -35.11
N VAL A 61 -6.23 -3.47 -33.86
CA VAL A 61 -6.02 -2.64 -32.66
C VAL A 61 -5.19 -3.42 -31.66
N ASP A 62 -4.36 -2.71 -30.88
CA ASP A 62 -3.43 -3.35 -29.96
C ASP A 62 -4.15 -4.23 -28.91
N VAL A 63 -5.24 -3.71 -28.32
CA VAL A 63 -6.11 -4.46 -27.39
C VAL A 63 -7.58 -4.07 -27.59
N ALA A 64 -8.51 -5.03 -27.54
CA ALA A 64 -9.95 -4.76 -27.56
C ALA A 64 -10.66 -5.51 -26.43
N PHE A 65 -11.66 -4.87 -25.81
CA PHE A 65 -12.43 -5.50 -24.73
C PHE A 65 -13.80 -4.83 -24.50
N PRO A 66 -14.81 -5.57 -24.03
CA PRO A 66 -16.05 -5.01 -23.52
C PRO A 66 -15.96 -4.70 -22.01
N TYR A 67 -16.51 -3.56 -21.59
CA TYR A 67 -16.71 -3.24 -20.17
C TYR A 67 -18.00 -2.42 -20.00
N GLU A 68 -18.89 -2.88 -19.10
CA GLU A 68 -20.19 -2.24 -18.80
C GLU A 68 -21.01 -1.83 -20.05
N GLY A 69 -21.09 -2.72 -21.05
CA GLY A 69 -21.84 -2.48 -22.27
C GLY A 69 -21.17 -1.54 -23.28
N THR A 70 -19.96 -1.05 -22.97
CA THR A 70 -19.13 -0.22 -23.86
C THR A 70 -17.98 -1.05 -24.42
N TRP A 71 -17.70 -0.93 -25.71
CA TRP A 71 -16.52 -1.52 -26.33
C TRP A 71 -15.35 -0.53 -26.28
N TYR A 72 -14.23 -0.96 -25.72
CA TYR A 72 -12.98 -0.19 -25.68
C TYR A 72 -12.00 -0.73 -26.72
N LEU A 73 -11.42 0.19 -27.48
CA LEU A 73 -10.27 -0.07 -28.35
C LEU A 73 -9.07 0.63 -27.74
N LEU A 74 -8.08 -0.13 -27.32
CA LEU A 74 -6.88 0.38 -26.68
C LEU A 74 -5.71 0.29 -27.65
N GLU A 75 -4.98 1.40 -27.76
CA GLU A 75 -3.67 1.49 -28.42
C GLU A 75 -2.60 1.71 -27.35
N ALA A 76 -1.53 0.94 -27.38
CA ALA A 76 -0.45 0.99 -26.41
C ALA A 76 0.84 1.50 -27.09
N LYS A 77 1.53 2.43 -26.45
CA LYS A 77 2.75 3.06 -26.97
C LYS A 77 3.88 2.96 -25.96
N TRP A 78 4.92 2.22 -26.34
CA TRP A 78 6.20 2.16 -25.63
C TRP A 78 7.26 2.92 -26.42
N GLU A 79 7.35 4.23 -26.17
CA GLU A 79 8.26 5.15 -26.85
C GLU A 79 9.17 5.85 -25.84
N ALA A 80 10.29 6.39 -26.29
CA ALA A 80 11.20 7.12 -25.40
C ALA A 80 10.73 8.56 -25.11
N GLY A 81 10.01 9.17 -26.05
CA GLY A 81 9.50 10.54 -25.94
C GLY A 81 7.97 10.57 -25.83
N PRO A 82 7.38 11.66 -25.31
CA PRO A 82 5.94 11.79 -25.18
C PRO A 82 5.20 11.69 -26.51
N VAL A 83 4.05 11.02 -26.51
CA VAL A 83 3.22 10.79 -27.70
C VAL A 83 2.58 12.11 -28.17
N ASN A 84 2.57 12.32 -29.49
CA ASN A 84 1.97 13.49 -30.14
C ASN A 84 0.50 13.22 -30.56
N ALA A 85 -0.12 14.16 -31.26
CA ALA A 85 -1.52 14.04 -31.69
C ALA A 85 -1.79 12.92 -32.73
N ASP A 86 -0.80 12.40 -33.43
CA ASP A 86 -1.03 11.50 -34.57
C ASP A 86 -1.61 10.14 -34.13
N PRO A 87 -1.09 9.46 -33.09
CA PRO A 87 -1.72 8.26 -32.55
C PRO A 87 -3.15 8.50 -32.04
N VAL A 88 -3.42 9.67 -31.43
CA VAL A 88 -4.76 10.03 -30.95
C VAL A 88 -5.74 10.16 -32.14
N ARG A 89 -5.32 10.84 -33.22
CA ARG A 89 -6.10 10.97 -34.46
C ARG A 89 -6.38 9.63 -35.11
N LYS A 90 -5.36 8.77 -35.20
CA LYS A 90 -5.50 7.43 -35.77
C LYS A 90 -6.52 6.61 -34.97
N LEU A 91 -6.37 6.56 -33.65
CA LEU A 91 -7.30 5.84 -32.79
C LEU A 91 -8.73 6.40 -32.89
N HIS A 92 -8.89 7.72 -32.91
CA HIS A 92 -10.18 8.37 -33.10
C HIS A 92 -10.87 7.95 -34.41
N SER A 93 -10.13 7.89 -35.53
CA SER A 93 -10.66 7.39 -36.80
C SER A 93 -11.13 5.94 -36.67
N VAL A 94 -10.31 5.07 -36.08
CA VAL A 94 -10.62 3.65 -35.90
C VAL A 94 -11.86 3.48 -35.03
N VAL A 95 -11.98 4.21 -33.92
CA VAL A 95 -13.15 4.16 -33.01
C VAL A 95 -14.43 4.57 -33.75
N ASN A 96 -14.39 5.63 -34.56
CA ASN A 96 -15.55 6.10 -35.30
C ASN A 96 -15.98 5.18 -36.45
N GLU A 97 -15.09 4.32 -36.94
CA GLU A 97 -15.41 3.26 -37.91
C GLU A 97 -16.05 2.03 -37.23
N ARG A 98 -15.97 1.92 -35.90
CA ARG A 98 -16.61 0.82 -35.14
C ARG A 98 -18.05 1.16 -34.77
N ARG A 99 -18.66 0.31 -33.92
CA ARG A 99 -20.05 0.46 -33.50
C ARG A 99 -20.21 1.81 -32.76
N PRO A 100 -21.29 2.56 -33.00
CA PRO A 100 -21.58 3.75 -32.21
C PRO A 100 -21.59 3.47 -30.71
N GLY A 101 -20.93 4.34 -29.94
CA GLY A 101 -20.74 4.17 -28.49
C GLY A 101 -19.46 3.44 -28.10
N SER A 102 -18.61 3.02 -29.04
CA SER A 102 -17.24 2.58 -28.74
C SER A 102 -16.39 3.74 -28.22
N MET A 103 -15.46 3.44 -27.31
CA MET A 103 -14.50 4.37 -26.73
C MET A 103 -13.07 3.94 -27.09
N GLY A 104 -12.16 4.91 -27.21
CA GLY A 104 -10.74 4.65 -27.37
C GLY A 104 -9.97 4.86 -26.06
N ILE A 105 -8.92 4.08 -25.83
CA ILE A 105 -7.92 4.34 -24.79
C ILE A 105 -6.55 4.39 -25.48
N LEU A 106 -5.81 5.48 -25.31
CA LEU A 106 -4.41 5.52 -25.70
C LEU A 106 -3.56 5.42 -24.42
N ALA A 107 -2.82 4.33 -24.28
CA ALA A 107 -1.91 4.08 -23.18
C ALA A 107 -0.46 4.40 -23.61
N SER A 108 0.22 5.29 -22.91
CA SER A 108 1.59 5.73 -23.24
C SER A 108 2.52 5.60 -22.05
N TRP A 109 3.60 4.83 -22.22
CA TRP A 109 4.65 4.71 -21.20
C TRP A 109 5.44 6.01 -20.98
N SER A 110 5.61 6.82 -22.02
CA SER A 110 6.31 8.11 -21.97
C SER A 110 5.38 9.32 -21.78
N GLY A 111 4.08 9.07 -21.57
CA GLY A 111 3.07 10.12 -21.47
C GLY A 111 2.78 10.81 -22.81
N PHE A 112 2.28 12.04 -22.72
CA PHE A 112 1.71 12.80 -23.84
C PHE A 112 2.27 14.22 -23.88
N ASN A 113 2.40 14.79 -25.07
CA ASN A 113 2.67 16.22 -25.22
C ASN A 113 1.38 17.02 -25.42
N ASP A 114 1.49 18.35 -25.39
CA ASP A 114 0.33 19.23 -25.49
C ASP A 114 -0.50 19.05 -26.77
N SER A 115 0.12 18.59 -27.87
CA SER A 115 -0.63 18.36 -29.11
C SER A 115 -1.60 17.18 -28.97
N ALA A 116 -1.18 16.12 -28.29
CA ALA A 116 -2.04 14.97 -27.99
C ALA A 116 -3.17 15.36 -27.04
N LEU A 117 -2.84 16.05 -25.95
CA LEU A 117 -3.81 16.51 -24.95
C LEU A 117 -4.90 17.40 -25.58
N ARG A 118 -4.50 18.41 -26.37
CA ARG A 118 -5.45 19.30 -27.06
C ARG A 118 -6.35 18.57 -28.04
N PHE A 119 -5.83 17.58 -28.76
CA PHE A 119 -6.64 16.83 -29.71
C PHE A 119 -7.63 15.90 -29.00
N ALA A 120 -7.22 15.19 -27.95
CA ALA A 120 -8.10 14.34 -27.16
C ALA A 120 -9.30 15.14 -26.60
N ALA A 121 -9.03 16.32 -26.03
CA ALA A 121 -10.03 17.28 -25.56
C ALA A 121 -11.05 17.73 -26.61
N SER A 122 -10.72 17.61 -27.91
CA SER A 122 -11.62 17.99 -28.99
C SER A 122 -12.56 16.88 -29.45
N VAL A 123 -12.29 15.60 -29.12
CA VAL A 123 -13.02 14.44 -29.65
C VAL A 123 -13.86 13.69 -28.61
N ARG A 124 -13.56 13.83 -27.30
CA ARG A 124 -14.36 13.35 -26.15
C ARG A 124 -14.75 11.87 -26.11
N ASN A 125 -14.13 11.03 -26.93
CA ASN A 125 -14.30 9.58 -26.92
C ASN A 125 -12.97 8.82 -26.83
N ILE A 126 -11.88 9.53 -26.46
CA ILE A 126 -10.54 8.97 -26.27
C ILE A 126 -10.06 9.27 -24.86
N ILE A 127 -9.72 8.23 -24.11
CA ILE A 127 -9.10 8.32 -22.78
C ILE A 127 -7.58 8.24 -22.94
N LEU A 128 -6.84 9.04 -22.19
CA LEU A 128 -5.38 9.01 -22.17
C LEU A 128 -4.89 8.42 -20.84
N PHE A 129 -4.19 7.29 -20.91
CA PHE A 129 -3.51 6.67 -19.77
C PHE A 129 -1.99 6.81 -19.94
N ASP A 130 -1.33 7.43 -18.97
CA ASP A 130 0.13 7.51 -18.91
C ASP A 130 0.74 6.38 -18.05
N ARG A 131 2.05 6.47 -17.83
CA ARG A 131 2.82 5.52 -17.02
C ARG A 131 2.22 5.24 -15.65
N ALA A 132 1.74 6.26 -14.93
CA ALA A 132 1.22 6.06 -13.57
C ALA A 132 -0.02 5.17 -13.58
N HIS A 133 -0.91 5.36 -14.56
CA HIS A 133 -2.11 4.54 -14.74
C HIS A 133 -1.74 3.07 -15.05
N ILE A 134 -0.77 2.87 -15.94
CA ILE A 134 -0.29 1.55 -16.33
C ILE A 134 0.35 0.83 -15.15
N GLU A 135 1.26 1.49 -14.42
CA GLU A 135 1.95 0.91 -13.26
C GLU A 135 0.98 0.63 -12.12
N ALA A 136 -0.03 1.46 -11.89
CA ALA A 136 -1.06 1.22 -10.88
C ALA A 136 -1.93 0.00 -11.21
N LEU A 137 -2.21 -0.25 -12.49
CA LEU A 137 -2.89 -1.46 -12.94
C LEU A 137 -2.00 -2.69 -12.77
N LEU A 138 -0.73 -2.61 -13.18
CA LEU A 138 0.24 -3.71 -13.06
C LEU A 138 0.46 -4.14 -11.61
N THR A 139 0.61 -3.18 -10.71
CA THR A 139 0.84 -3.41 -9.28
C THR A 139 -0.39 -3.90 -8.52
N GLY A 140 -1.58 -3.74 -9.10
CA GLY A 140 -2.83 -3.99 -8.39
C GLY A 140 -3.19 -2.89 -7.39
N VAL A 141 -2.48 -1.75 -7.41
CA VAL A 141 -2.87 -0.52 -6.72
C VAL A 141 -4.29 -0.15 -7.10
N THR A 142 -4.69 -0.32 -8.36
CA THR A 142 -6.09 -0.22 -8.81
C THR A 142 -6.49 -1.44 -9.63
N ALA A 143 -7.76 -1.80 -9.56
CA ALA A 143 -8.36 -2.73 -10.52
C ALA A 143 -8.74 -1.98 -11.81
N ALA A 144 -8.77 -2.70 -12.93
CA ALA A 144 -9.18 -2.19 -14.22
C ALA A 144 -10.59 -1.59 -14.21
N GLN A 145 -11.54 -2.25 -13.55
CA GLN A 145 -12.93 -1.76 -13.44
C GLN A 145 -13.00 -0.40 -12.76
N GLU A 146 -12.20 -0.22 -11.70
CA GLU A 146 -12.19 1.01 -10.92
C GLU A 146 -11.68 2.19 -11.76
N ILE A 147 -10.50 2.04 -12.38
CA ILE A 147 -9.89 3.11 -13.17
C ILE A 147 -10.70 3.43 -14.42
N LEU A 148 -11.28 2.41 -15.09
CA LEU A 148 -12.15 2.61 -16.26
C LEU A 148 -13.43 3.34 -15.86
N SER A 149 -14.07 2.94 -14.76
CA SER A 149 -15.26 3.62 -14.22
C SER A 149 -14.96 5.08 -13.85
N ALA A 150 -13.81 5.34 -13.23
CA ALA A 150 -13.38 6.68 -12.86
C ALA A 150 -13.09 7.54 -14.10
N ALA A 151 -12.37 7.01 -15.08
CA ALA A 151 -12.01 7.72 -16.31
C ALA A 151 -13.24 8.01 -17.18
N ASN A 152 -14.16 7.05 -17.34
CA ASN A 152 -15.43 7.29 -18.05
C ASN A 152 -16.25 8.39 -17.39
N ARG A 153 -16.30 8.40 -16.05
CA ARG A 153 -16.97 9.47 -15.32
C ARG A 153 -16.28 10.81 -15.55
N ALA A 154 -14.96 10.86 -15.51
CA ALA A 154 -14.20 12.08 -15.75
C ALA A 154 -14.53 12.68 -17.13
N ILE A 155 -14.47 11.87 -18.19
CA ILE A 155 -14.82 12.33 -19.53
C ILE A 155 -16.30 12.74 -19.62
N SER A 156 -17.21 11.93 -19.07
CA SER A 156 -18.65 12.17 -19.18
C SER A 156 -19.14 13.38 -18.38
N VAL A 157 -18.54 13.65 -17.22
CA VAL A 157 -19.00 14.69 -16.28
C VAL A 157 -18.14 15.94 -16.33
N LEU A 158 -16.83 15.78 -16.47
CA LEU A 158 -15.86 16.87 -16.41
C LEU A 158 -15.33 17.26 -17.80
N GLY A 159 -15.45 16.37 -18.79
CA GLY A 159 -14.91 16.59 -20.13
C GLY A 159 -13.38 16.56 -20.16
N ASP A 160 -12.76 15.74 -19.30
CA ASP A 160 -11.31 15.62 -19.17
C ASP A 160 -10.86 14.20 -19.55
N GLU A 161 -10.09 14.11 -20.64
CA GLU A 161 -9.56 12.88 -21.24
C GLU A 161 -8.28 12.39 -20.57
N HIS A 162 -7.58 13.24 -19.82
CA HIS A 162 -6.32 12.91 -19.14
C HIS A 162 -6.34 13.39 -17.69
N VAL A 163 -7.13 12.70 -16.87
CA VAL A 163 -7.16 12.96 -15.44
C VAL A 163 -5.99 12.23 -14.77
N PRO A 164 -5.16 12.91 -13.95
CA PRO A 164 -4.09 12.25 -13.20
C PRO A 164 -4.61 11.12 -12.30
N LEU A 165 -3.82 10.06 -12.15
CA LEU A 165 -4.19 8.89 -11.34
C LEU A 165 -4.67 9.25 -9.93
N ALA A 166 -4.00 10.21 -9.27
CA ALA A 166 -4.38 10.70 -7.95
C ALA A 166 -5.83 11.20 -7.92
N ALA A 167 -6.28 11.90 -8.96
CA ALA A 167 -7.62 12.42 -9.04
C ALA A 167 -8.65 11.34 -9.40
N LEU A 168 -8.27 10.33 -10.21
CA LEU A 168 -9.13 9.18 -10.51
C LEU A 168 -9.40 8.31 -9.27
N LEU A 169 -8.41 8.17 -8.38
CA LEU A 169 -8.51 7.35 -7.16
C LEU A 169 -8.96 8.14 -5.92
N ARG A 170 -9.36 9.41 -6.07
CA ARG A 170 -9.89 10.20 -4.96
C ARG A 170 -11.26 9.69 -4.51
N PRO A 171 -11.55 9.73 -3.20
CA PRO A 171 -12.88 9.45 -2.69
C PRO A 171 -13.90 10.42 -3.27
N ARG A 172 -15.01 9.89 -3.79
CA ARG A 172 -16.10 10.71 -4.35
C ARG A 172 -16.76 11.59 -3.29
N ARG A 173 -16.81 11.10 -2.06
CA ARG A 173 -17.34 11.77 -0.88
C ARG A 173 -16.43 11.42 0.30
N PRO A 174 -15.34 12.16 0.53
CA PRO A 174 -14.50 11.89 1.68
C PRO A 174 -15.30 12.05 2.98
N SER A 175 -15.08 11.15 3.94
CA SER A 175 -15.67 11.33 5.28
C SER A 175 -15.29 12.69 5.88
N GLU A 176 -16.28 13.47 6.34
CA GLU A 176 -16.04 14.78 6.99
C GLU A 176 -15.31 14.62 8.33
N ALA A 177 -15.61 13.54 9.06
CA ALA A 177 -15.02 13.19 10.34
C ALA A 177 -14.45 11.77 10.28
N PRO A 178 -13.31 11.55 9.59
CA PRO A 178 -12.72 10.21 9.42
C PRO A 178 -12.26 9.62 10.76
N ILE A 179 -11.95 10.50 11.73
CA ILE A 179 -11.73 10.18 13.13
C ILE A 179 -12.38 11.27 14.00
N ILE A 180 -12.78 10.89 15.22
CA ILE A 180 -13.35 11.79 16.23
C ILE A 180 -12.40 11.82 17.41
N LEU A 181 -12.03 13.03 17.87
CA LEU A 181 -11.14 13.20 19.03
C LEU A 181 -11.88 12.91 20.34
N GLY A 182 -11.16 12.36 21.30
CA GLY A 182 -11.69 12.08 22.62
C GLY A 182 -12.49 10.78 22.68
N VAL A 183 -13.46 10.76 23.59
CA VAL A 183 -14.09 9.54 24.09
C VAL A 183 -15.39 9.20 23.35
N PRO A 184 -15.56 7.99 22.76
CA PRO A 184 -16.86 7.61 22.23
C PRO A 184 -17.85 7.43 23.37
N ASP A 185 -19.11 7.69 23.06
CA ASP A 185 -20.23 7.49 23.97
C ASP A 185 -20.27 6.05 24.49
N GLY A 186 -20.62 5.90 25.77
CA GLY A 186 -20.71 4.59 26.42
C GLY A 186 -19.36 3.94 26.77
N PHE A 187 -18.23 4.59 26.47
CA PHE A 187 -16.93 4.15 26.95
C PHE A 187 -16.79 4.41 28.47
N THR A 188 -16.19 3.46 29.20
CA THR A 188 -15.94 3.60 30.64
C THR A 188 -14.44 3.57 30.93
N PRO A 189 -13.90 4.45 31.82
CA PRO A 189 -12.47 4.45 32.15
C PRO A 189 -11.92 3.10 32.64
N ALA A 190 -12.75 2.29 33.31
CA ALA A 190 -12.39 0.94 33.74
C ALA A 190 -12.00 0.01 32.57
N ALA A 191 -12.45 0.30 31.34
CA ALA A 191 -12.17 -0.46 30.13
C ALA A 191 -10.81 -0.13 29.48
N VAL A 192 -10.00 0.74 30.08
CA VAL A 192 -8.58 0.99 29.73
C VAL A 192 -7.69 1.08 30.98
N ALA A 193 -8.17 0.68 32.15
CA ALA A 193 -7.37 0.73 33.37
C ALA A 193 -6.14 -0.17 33.25
N ALA A 194 -4.95 0.34 33.51
CA ALA A 194 -3.75 -0.48 33.57
C ALA A 194 -3.38 -0.74 35.04
N PRO A 195 -3.06 -1.99 35.42
CA PRO A 195 -2.31 -2.23 36.64
C PRO A 195 -0.96 -1.47 36.63
N ASP A 196 -0.42 -1.22 37.83
CA ASP A 196 0.95 -0.74 38.03
C ASP A 196 1.29 0.69 37.56
N GLY A 197 0.30 1.60 37.56
CA GLY A 197 0.56 3.05 37.41
C GLY A 197 0.74 3.55 35.98
N LEU A 198 0.26 2.80 34.99
CA LEU A 198 0.16 3.25 33.61
C LEU A 198 -1.14 4.05 33.38
N ASP A 199 -1.00 5.31 33.02
CA ASP A 199 -2.13 6.14 32.61
C ASP A 199 -2.42 5.91 31.13
N ALA A 200 -3.48 5.14 30.84
CA ALA A 200 -4.00 4.99 29.49
C ALA A 200 -5.13 5.98 29.28
N GLU A 201 -5.06 6.72 28.18
CA GLU A 201 -6.05 7.71 27.84
C GLU A 201 -6.49 7.57 26.39
N VAL A 202 -7.38 8.47 26.04
CA VAL A 202 -8.19 8.37 24.87
C VAL A 202 -7.84 9.46 23.88
N LEU A 203 -7.25 9.09 22.74
CA LEU A 203 -6.90 10.10 21.73
C LEU A 203 -8.03 10.34 20.73
N ALA A 204 -8.41 9.30 20.01
CA ALA A 204 -9.41 9.39 18.96
C ALA A 204 -10.05 8.01 18.72
N TYR A 205 -11.19 8.01 18.04
CA TYR A 205 -11.87 6.80 17.58
C TYR A 205 -12.48 7.02 16.18
N GLY A 206 -12.74 5.93 15.47
CA GLY A 206 -13.38 5.95 14.16
C GLY A 206 -13.42 4.55 13.55
N GLU A 207 -14.52 4.20 12.89
CA GLU A 207 -14.72 2.86 12.31
C GLU A 207 -13.79 2.57 11.12
N GLY A 208 -13.37 3.63 10.43
CA GLY A 208 -12.56 3.56 9.22
C GLY A 208 -11.06 3.57 9.46
N ILE A 209 -10.56 3.49 10.70
CA ILE A 209 -9.11 3.49 10.97
C ILE A 209 -8.50 2.15 10.56
N ARG A 210 -7.43 2.19 9.76
CA ARG A 210 -6.79 1.01 9.14
C ARG A 210 -5.35 0.77 9.60
N GLY A 211 -4.66 1.79 10.12
CA GLY A 211 -3.29 1.67 10.63
C GLY A 211 -2.76 2.99 11.18
N LEU A 212 -1.58 2.94 11.78
CA LEU A 212 -0.99 4.06 12.50
C LEU A 212 0.53 4.08 12.31
N SER A 213 1.10 5.28 12.18
CA SER A 213 2.55 5.45 12.32
C SER A 213 2.89 6.82 12.89
N SER A 214 4.16 6.99 13.19
CA SER A 214 4.72 8.26 13.64
C SER A 214 5.65 8.84 12.59
N TYR A 215 5.53 10.13 12.33
CA TYR A 215 6.40 10.87 11.42
C TYR A 215 6.65 12.27 11.99
N GLU A 216 7.92 12.67 12.15
CA GLU A 216 8.32 13.99 12.68
C GLU A 216 7.53 14.44 13.92
N ASN A 217 7.37 13.53 14.89
CA ASN A 217 6.61 13.78 16.12
C ASN A 217 5.12 14.14 15.89
N ARG A 218 4.53 13.55 14.85
CA ARG A 218 3.11 13.60 14.53
C ARG A 218 2.62 12.17 14.32
N LEU A 219 1.33 11.94 14.56
CA LEU A 219 0.71 10.67 14.20
C LEU A 219 0.13 10.79 12.80
N LEU A 220 0.46 9.82 11.96
CA LEU A 220 -0.23 9.58 10.72
C LEU A 220 -1.18 8.40 10.92
N ILE A 221 -2.44 8.60 10.60
CA ILE A 221 -3.50 7.62 10.78
C ILE A 221 -4.06 7.31 9.40
N THR A 222 -3.91 6.06 8.97
CA THR A 222 -4.55 5.57 7.75
C THR A 222 -6.03 5.38 8.04
N VAL A 223 -6.86 5.96 7.19
CA VAL A 223 -8.32 5.80 7.20
C VAL A 223 -8.78 5.29 5.83
N GLU A 224 -10.00 4.77 5.74
CA GLU A 224 -10.53 4.19 4.49
C GLU A 224 -10.40 5.11 3.25
N ASP A 225 -10.55 6.42 3.45
CA ASP A 225 -10.51 7.44 2.39
C ASP A 225 -9.20 8.27 2.39
N GLY A 226 -8.12 7.77 3.00
CA GLY A 226 -6.79 8.35 2.85
C GLY A 226 -5.98 8.38 4.15
N VAL A 227 -5.25 9.48 4.38
CA VAL A 227 -4.39 9.64 5.56
C VAL A 227 -4.70 10.95 6.25
N VAL A 228 -4.88 10.89 7.56
CA VAL A 228 -5.00 12.06 8.42
C VAL A 228 -3.83 12.17 9.38
N GLU A 229 -3.46 13.39 9.70
CA GLU A 229 -2.41 13.73 10.64
C GLU A 229 -3.03 14.30 11.91
N LEU A 230 -2.52 13.84 13.05
CA LEU A 230 -2.76 14.42 14.36
C LEU A 230 -1.46 15.00 14.92
N GLY A 231 -1.47 16.31 15.19
CA GLY A 231 -0.31 17.02 15.74
C GLY A 231 0.01 16.63 17.20
N PRO A 232 1.17 17.04 17.72
CA PRO A 232 1.66 16.66 19.05
C PRO A 232 0.76 17.15 20.20
N HIS A 233 0.08 18.29 20.02
CA HIS A 233 -0.90 18.83 20.97
C HIS A 233 -2.33 18.29 20.77
N ARG A 234 -2.52 17.37 19.81
CA ARG A 234 -3.73 16.54 19.64
C ARG A 234 -5.06 17.32 19.47
N SER A 235 -5.00 18.58 19.05
CA SER A 235 -6.17 19.47 19.00
C SER A 235 -6.77 19.66 17.60
N ARG A 236 -6.06 19.27 16.54
CA ARG A 236 -6.53 19.44 15.15
C ARG A 236 -6.14 18.26 14.29
N ILE A 237 -7.11 17.76 13.53
CA ILE A 237 -6.95 16.74 12.51
C ILE A 237 -6.70 17.45 11.17
N ARG A 238 -5.65 17.06 10.46
CA ARG A 238 -5.36 17.56 9.10
C ARG A 238 -5.37 16.41 8.12
N ARG A 239 -6.12 16.53 7.02
CA ARG A 239 -6.05 15.54 5.94
C ARG A 239 -4.75 15.74 5.15
N ARG A 240 -3.95 14.67 5.02
CA ARG A 240 -2.67 14.65 4.30
C ARG A 240 -2.80 14.02 2.93
N LEU A 241 -3.70 13.04 2.78
CA LEU A 241 -3.98 12.34 1.53
C LEU A 241 -5.47 12.03 1.43
N GLU A 242 -6.02 12.18 0.23
CA GLU A 242 -7.34 11.69 -0.18
C GLU A 242 -7.14 10.59 -1.21
N LEU A 243 -7.37 9.35 -0.80
CA LEU A 243 -7.19 8.17 -1.64
C LEU A 243 -8.11 7.06 -1.12
N THR A 244 -8.93 6.46 -1.98
CA THR A 244 -9.83 5.39 -1.56
C THR A 244 -9.06 4.10 -1.24
N GLY A 245 -9.62 3.26 -0.38
CA GLY A 245 -9.14 1.89 -0.19
C GLY A 245 -7.74 1.80 0.42
N CYS A 246 -7.31 2.81 1.18
CA CYS A 246 -6.06 2.75 1.92
C CYS A 246 -6.17 1.71 3.03
N GLU A 247 -5.10 0.94 3.21
CA GLU A 247 -5.03 -0.15 4.16
C GLU A 247 -3.71 -0.13 4.93
N GLY A 248 -3.73 -0.72 6.12
CA GLY A 248 -2.54 -0.87 6.96
C GLY A 248 -1.93 0.47 7.36
N ASN A 249 -0.65 0.42 7.72
CA ASN A 249 0.09 1.58 8.19
C ASN A 249 0.60 2.44 7.02
N VAL A 250 0.84 3.71 7.30
CA VAL A 250 1.45 4.67 6.38
C VAL A 250 2.90 4.90 6.79
N PHE A 251 3.78 5.20 5.84
CA PHE A 251 5.16 5.59 6.13
C PHE A 251 5.44 6.98 5.55
N GLY A 252 5.89 7.92 6.39
CA GLY A 252 6.35 9.23 5.92
C GLY A 252 7.86 9.21 5.71
N ASP A 253 8.30 9.65 4.53
CA ASP A 253 9.72 9.75 4.19
C ASP A 253 10.27 11.16 4.48
N SER A 254 11.59 11.26 4.58
CA SER A 254 12.33 12.49 4.87
C SER A 254 12.09 13.64 3.90
N ASP A 255 11.65 13.36 2.67
CA ASP A 255 11.27 14.37 1.67
C ASP A 255 9.82 14.87 1.81
N GLY A 256 9.08 14.34 2.79
CA GLY A 256 7.68 14.66 3.06
C GLY A 256 6.68 13.82 2.26
N SER A 257 7.15 12.91 1.39
CA SER A 257 6.31 11.95 0.69
C SER A 257 5.71 10.91 1.65
N LEU A 258 4.57 10.34 1.26
CA LEU A 258 3.87 9.32 2.03
C LEU A 258 3.78 8.04 1.22
N PHE A 259 4.17 6.92 1.82
CA PHE A 259 3.96 5.59 1.27
C PHE A 259 2.73 4.98 1.93
N VAL A 260 1.78 4.53 1.11
CA VAL A 260 0.49 4.00 1.58
C VAL A 260 0.16 2.73 0.83
N ALA A 261 -0.21 1.69 1.57
CA ALA A 261 -0.66 0.44 0.97
C ALA A 261 -2.12 0.55 0.53
N ARG A 262 -2.42 -0.04 -0.62
CA ARG A 262 -3.76 -0.13 -1.20
C ARG A 262 -3.86 -1.44 -1.96
N ARG A 263 -4.82 -2.29 -1.57
CA ARG A 263 -5.04 -3.59 -2.21
C ARG A 263 -3.72 -4.39 -2.29
N ALA A 264 -3.36 -4.84 -3.48
CA ALA A 264 -2.17 -5.64 -3.76
C ALA A 264 -0.90 -4.79 -3.98
N GLY A 265 -0.93 -3.48 -3.72
CA GLY A 265 0.18 -2.58 -4.05
C GLY A 265 0.44 -1.48 -3.02
N VAL A 266 1.48 -0.70 -3.30
CA VAL A 266 1.92 0.44 -2.48
C VAL A 266 2.12 1.64 -3.40
N VAL A 267 1.57 2.77 -2.99
CA VAL A 267 1.76 4.05 -3.67
C VAL A 267 2.69 4.94 -2.87
N ARG A 268 3.49 5.74 -3.57
CA ARG A 268 4.15 6.93 -3.03
C ARG A 268 3.36 8.16 -3.46
N TYR A 269 2.92 8.95 -2.48
CA TYR A 269 2.30 10.25 -2.67
C TYR A 269 3.33 11.35 -2.41
N GLY A 270 3.58 12.20 -3.41
CA GLY A 270 4.51 13.32 -3.34
C GLY A 270 3.92 14.62 -3.91
N GLN A 271 4.78 15.58 -4.24
CA GLN A 271 4.36 16.85 -4.84
C GLN A 271 3.73 16.67 -6.23
N ASP A 272 4.24 15.71 -7.00
CA ASP A 272 3.86 15.49 -8.40
C ASP A 272 2.64 14.55 -8.58
N GLY A 273 2.10 14.00 -7.48
CA GLY A 273 0.94 13.10 -7.52
C GLY A 273 1.18 11.78 -6.79
N ILE A 274 0.65 10.69 -7.36
CA ILE A 274 0.85 9.33 -6.85
C ILE A 274 1.54 8.45 -7.90
N ASP A 275 2.54 7.70 -7.45
CA ASP A 275 3.23 6.69 -8.24
C ASP A 275 3.06 5.33 -7.56
N ALA A 276 2.86 4.27 -8.35
CA ALA A 276 2.90 2.92 -7.82
C ALA A 276 4.37 2.47 -7.69
N VAL A 277 4.80 2.14 -6.47
CA VAL A 277 6.22 1.81 -6.18
C VAL A 277 6.46 0.33 -5.94
N ALA A 278 5.41 -0.43 -5.63
CA ALA A 278 5.47 -1.87 -5.46
C ALA A 278 4.08 -2.49 -5.62
N GLY A 279 4.02 -3.78 -5.91
CA GLY A 279 2.76 -4.52 -5.91
C GLY A 279 2.87 -5.97 -6.33
N GLY A 280 1.75 -6.52 -6.76
CA GLY A 280 1.60 -7.94 -7.09
C GLY A 280 1.60 -8.83 -5.85
N TYR A 281 1.12 -8.29 -4.73
CA TYR A 281 1.00 -9.01 -3.47
C TYR A 281 -0.40 -9.61 -3.33
N GLU A 282 -0.48 -10.88 -2.93
CA GLU A 282 -1.78 -11.53 -2.67
C GLU A 282 -2.50 -10.93 -1.45
N ARG A 283 -1.72 -10.31 -0.56
CA ARG A 283 -2.20 -9.58 0.61
C ARG A 283 -1.51 -8.24 0.68
N THR A 284 -2.23 -7.25 1.20
CA THR A 284 -1.69 -5.92 1.48
C THR A 284 -0.39 -6.03 2.29
N PRO A 285 0.75 -5.56 1.74
CA PRO A 285 2.02 -5.60 2.46
C PRO A 285 1.99 -4.60 3.61
N MET A 286 2.86 -4.81 4.61
CA MET A 286 3.10 -3.78 5.63
C MET A 286 4.28 -2.92 5.20
N ILE A 287 4.22 -1.63 5.50
CA ILE A 287 5.33 -0.72 5.21
C ILE A 287 6.16 -0.57 6.48
N VAL A 288 7.44 -0.90 6.45
CA VAL A 288 8.28 -0.93 7.64
C VAL A 288 9.50 -0.02 7.46
N PRO A 289 10.03 0.60 8.55
CA PRO A 289 11.30 1.29 8.48
C PRO A 289 12.42 0.31 8.14
N GLY A 290 13.08 0.56 7.02
CA GLY A 290 14.24 -0.19 6.55
C GLY A 290 15.57 0.45 6.90
N ILE A 291 16.61 -0.02 6.21
CA ILE A 291 17.98 0.47 6.40
C ILE A 291 18.02 1.98 6.15
N ASN A 292 18.67 2.71 7.07
CA ASN A 292 18.77 4.19 7.05
C ASN A 292 17.41 4.90 7.06
N GLY A 293 16.34 4.25 7.51
CA GLY A 293 15.01 4.83 7.53
C GLY A 293 14.33 4.90 6.17
N ALA A 294 14.81 4.15 5.16
CA ALA A 294 14.11 4.03 3.88
C ALA A 294 12.83 3.19 4.02
N PRO A 295 11.80 3.43 3.19
CA PRO A 295 10.58 2.62 3.19
C PRO A 295 10.88 1.21 2.65
N TRP A 296 10.64 0.19 3.47
CA TRP A 296 10.70 -1.22 3.08
C TRP A 296 9.33 -1.85 3.24
N LEU A 297 9.12 -3.03 2.66
CA LEU A 297 7.86 -3.74 2.74
C LEU A 297 8.07 -5.11 3.40
N LEU A 298 7.10 -5.53 4.20
CA LEU A 298 6.96 -6.90 4.66
C LEU A 298 5.86 -7.58 3.85
N ASP A 299 6.28 -8.41 2.90
CA ASP A 299 5.40 -9.28 2.10
C ASP A 299 5.06 -10.53 2.92
N ARG A 300 3.76 -10.72 3.13
CA ARG A 300 3.18 -11.83 3.90
C ARG A 300 2.29 -12.72 3.04
N SER A 301 2.42 -12.60 1.72
CA SER A 301 1.71 -13.44 0.76
C SER A 301 2.14 -14.90 0.92
N THR A 302 1.20 -15.82 0.76
CA THR A 302 1.46 -17.26 0.91
C THR A 302 0.47 -18.03 0.07
N THR A 303 0.97 -19.03 -0.67
CA THR A 303 0.12 -19.86 -1.52
C THR A 303 -0.47 -21.03 -0.74
N GLY A 304 -1.80 -21.17 -0.83
CA GLY A 304 -2.55 -22.23 -0.14
C GLY A 304 -2.68 -22.01 1.38
N TRP A 305 -3.57 -22.78 2.01
CA TRP A 305 -3.77 -22.73 3.46
C TRP A 305 -3.24 -24.02 4.12
N PRO A 306 -2.40 -23.95 5.18
CA PRO A 306 -1.92 -22.74 5.85
C PRO A 306 -0.79 -22.01 5.09
N GLY A 307 -0.18 -22.61 4.06
CA GLY A 307 0.90 -21.96 3.30
C GLY A 307 2.19 -21.79 4.11
N ASN A 308 3.19 -22.63 3.83
CA ASN A 308 4.46 -22.65 4.59
C ASN A 308 5.58 -21.83 3.95
N GLN A 309 5.27 -20.98 2.97
CA GLN A 309 6.30 -20.14 2.34
C GLN A 309 6.79 -19.08 3.33
N PRO A 310 8.09 -18.74 3.29
CA PRO A 310 8.62 -17.67 4.13
C PRO A 310 7.99 -16.32 3.74
N GLY A 311 7.82 -15.44 4.73
CA GLY A 311 7.57 -14.03 4.44
C GLY A 311 8.80 -13.40 3.78
N HIS A 312 8.69 -12.19 3.23
CA HIS A 312 9.83 -11.50 2.63
C HIS A 312 9.92 -10.05 3.09
N LEU A 313 11.13 -9.60 3.40
CA LEU A 313 11.45 -8.18 3.41
C LEU A 313 11.75 -7.76 1.97
N VAL A 314 11.12 -6.69 1.52
CA VAL A 314 11.25 -6.18 0.16
C VAL A 314 11.76 -4.74 0.25
N ALA A 315 12.93 -4.49 -0.33
CA ALA A 315 13.45 -3.15 -0.54
C ALA A 315 13.03 -2.67 -1.93
N PRO A 316 12.13 -1.67 -2.04
CA PRO A 316 11.74 -1.12 -3.33
C PRO A 316 12.95 -0.57 -4.10
N GLY A 317 12.98 -0.80 -5.41
CA GLY A 317 13.99 -0.25 -6.31
C GLY A 317 13.61 1.13 -6.85
N GLY A 318 14.45 1.67 -7.76
CA GLY A 318 14.20 2.95 -8.42
C GLY A 318 13.07 2.91 -9.45
N ASN A 319 12.84 1.74 -10.08
CA ASN A 319 11.70 1.49 -10.94
C ASN A 319 10.91 0.28 -10.46
N LEU A 320 9.67 0.20 -10.93
CA LEU A 320 8.80 -0.93 -10.66
C LEU A 320 9.43 -2.25 -11.18
N GLY A 321 9.62 -3.20 -10.27
CA GLY A 321 10.24 -4.51 -10.53
C GLY A 321 11.74 -4.59 -10.32
N ASP A 322 12.39 -3.49 -9.93
CA ASP A 322 13.80 -3.47 -9.48
C ASP A 322 13.94 -3.83 -7.99
N ASP A 323 12.89 -4.39 -7.37
CA ASP A 323 12.86 -4.68 -5.94
C ASP A 323 13.80 -5.81 -5.52
N GLN A 324 14.46 -5.64 -4.38
CA GLN A 324 15.27 -6.68 -3.75
C GLN A 324 14.47 -7.38 -2.66
N ARG A 325 14.44 -8.71 -2.70
CA ARG A 325 13.68 -9.54 -1.76
C ARG A 325 14.60 -10.39 -0.90
N TYR A 326 14.36 -10.37 0.41
CA TYR A 326 15.09 -11.14 1.40
C TYR A 326 14.11 -12.02 2.17
N SER A 327 14.38 -13.33 2.23
CA SER A 327 13.53 -14.26 2.97
C SER A 327 13.51 -13.89 4.45
N CYS A 328 12.31 -13.84 5.01
CA CYS A 328 12.13 -13.94 6.45
C CYS A 328 12.28 -15.42 6.81
N GLU A 329 13.00 -15.75 7.86
CA GLU A 329 13.13 -17.15 8.31
C GLU A 329 11.84 -17.66 9.00
N LEU A 330 10.80 -16.83 9.02
CA LEU A 330 9.46 -17.13 9.52
C LEU A 330 8.49 -17.40 8.35
N PRO A 331 7.57 -18.36 8.52
CA PRO A 331 6.44 -18.51 7.60
C PRO A 331 5.67 -17.19 7.46
N ALA A 332 5.25 -16.86 6.24
CA ALA A 332 4.63 -15.58 5.90
C ALA A 332 3.42 -15.23 6.78
N MET A 333 2.58 -16.22 7.11
CA MET A 333 1.43 -16.01 8.01
C MET A 333 1.81 -15.69 9.45
N SER A 334 2.99 -16.12 9.89
CA SER A 334 3.48 -15.88 11.25
C SER A 334 4.17 -14.52 11.37
N CYS A 335 4.53 -13.88 10.26
CA CYS A 335 5.11 -12.54 10.24
C CYS A 335 4.04 -11.51 10.61
N ALA A 336 4.11 -10.98 11.83
CA ALA A 336 3.19 -9.96 12.32
C ALA A 336 3.63 -8.54 11.97
N ASN A 337 4.95 -8.27 12.03
CA ASN A 337 5.54 -6.97 11.72
C ASN A 337 7.05 -7.13 11.52
N ALA A 338 7.76 -6.08 11.12
CA ALA A 338 9.22 -6.08 11.05
C ALA A 338 9.80 -4.70 11.38
N CYS A 339 11.04 -4.69 11.88
CA CYS A 339 11.76 -3.46 12.19
C CYS A 339 13.24 -3.61 11.89
N TRP A 340 13.81 -2.63 11.18
CA TRP A 340 15.26 -2.49 11.07
C TRP A 340 15.89 -2.17 12.43
N MET A 341 16.96 -2.86 12.80
CA MET A 341 17.64 -2.70 14.09
C MET A 341 18.96 -1.95 13.98
N ARG A 342 19.93 -2.51 13.26
CA ARG A 342 21.25 -1.91 12.95
C ARG A 342 21.81 -2.58 11.72
N ASP A 343 22.69 -1.89 11.00
CA ASP A 343 23.34 -2.42 9.79
C ASP A 343 22.35 -3.12 8.84
N HIS A 344 22.54 -4.42 8.60
CA HIS A 344 21.68 -5.29 7.78
C HIS A 344 20.83 -6.23 8.64
N THR A 345 20.58 -5.91 9.90
CA THR A 345 19.83 -6.73 10.84
C THR A 345 18.40 -6.21 11.00
N PHE A 346 17.45 -7.13 10.89
CA PHE A 346 16.03 -6.88 11.10
C PHE A 346 15.48 -7.82 12.17
N LEU A 347 14.55 -7.32 12.97
CA LEU A 347 13.65 -8.16 13.75
C LEU A 347 12.39 -8.41 12.92
N ILE A 348 12.06 -9.68 12.70
CA ILE A 348 10.76 -10.13 12.18
C ILE A 348 9.94 -10.62 13.37
N LEU A 349 8.87 -9.89 13.67
CA LEU A 349 7.98 -10.18 14.78
C LEU A 349 7.06 -11.34 14.42
N GLY A 350 7.00 -12.36 15.27
CA GLY A 350 6.11 -13.50 15.10
C GLY A 350 5.45 -13.96 16.39
N GLU A 351 4.35 -14.71 16.27
CA GLU A 351 3.65 -15.27 17.43
C GLU A 351 4.46 -16.42 18.05
N GLY A 352 4.63 -16.38 19.37
CA GLY A 352 5.45 -17.34 20.12
C GLY A 352 6.95 -17.08 19.99
N ASN A 353 7.46 -16.94 18.76
CA ASN A 353 8.87 -16.61 18.50
C ASN A 353 9.00 -15.54 17.40
N SER A 354 9.95 -14.64 17.62
CA SER A 354 10.44 -13.66 16.66
C SER A 354 11.82 -14.06 16.16
N CYS A 355 12.19 -13.55 15.01
CA CYS A 355 13.47 -13.85 14.36
C CYS A 355 14.28 -12.57 14.21
N VAL A 356 15.54 -12.58 14.66
CA VAL A 356 16.52 -11.54 14.32
C VAL A 356 17.37 -12.09 13.19
N VAL A 357 17.34 -11.44 12.02
CA VAL A 357 17.99 -11.91 10.80
C VAL A 357 18.95 -10.85 10.25
N ASP A 358 20.17 -11.27 9.90
CA ASP A 358 21.08 -10.50 9.05
C ASP A 358 20.78 -10.84 7.59
N ILE A 359 20.20 -9.89 6.86
CA ILE A 359 19.69 -10.13 5.50
C ILE A 359 20.80 -10.34 4.46
N ARG A 360 22.04 -9.96 4.76
CA ARG A 360 23.18 -10.13 3.86
C ARG A 360 23.72 -11.56 3.91
N THR A 361 23.73 -12.14 5.10
CA THR A 361 24.28 -13.48 5.35
C THR A 361 23.21 -14.56 5.45
N GLY A 362 21.95 -14.19 5.68
CA GLY A 362 20.85 -15.11 6.00
C GLY A 362 20.98 -15.75 7.38
N LYS A 363 21.95 -15.33 8.21
CA LYS A 363 22.07 -15.84 9.58
C LYS A 363 20.98 -15.26 10.45
N PHE A 364 20.43 -16.09 11.33
CA PHE A 364 19.35 -15.67 12.21
C PHE A 364 19.41 -16.29 13.60
N VAL A 365 18.70 -15.65 14.54
CA VAL A 365 18.53 -16.10 15.92
C VAL A 365 17.06 -15.98 16.31
N TRP A 366 16.56 -16.99 17.03
CA TRP A 366 15.21 -16.97 17.59
C TRP A 366 15.17 -16.25 18.93
N ILE A 367 14.14 -15.44 19.12
CA ILE A 367 13.83 -14.79 20.40
C ILE A 367 12.39 -15.10 20.74
N VAL A 368 12.12 -15.47 21.99
CA VAL A 368 10.74 -15.70 22.46
C VAL A 368 9.97 -14.39 22.38
N THR A 369 8.79 -14.41 21.77
CA THR A 369 7.92 -13.23 21.76
C THR A 369 7.15 -13.17 23.09
N PRO A 370 7.36 -12.13 23.92
CA PRO A 370 6.84 -12.11 25.29
C PRO A 370 5.33 -11.86 25.37
N VAL A 371 4.68 -11.43 24.27
CA VAL A 371 3.24 -11.11 24.23
C VAL A 371 2.48 -12.09 23.33
N GLY A 372 1.20 -12.31 23.63
CA GLY A 372 0.29 -13.04 22.73
C GLY A 372 -0.09 -12.21 21.51
N ARG A 373 -0.38 -12.85 20.37
CA ARG A 373 -0.83 -12.22 19.10
C ARG A 373 -0.18 -10.84 18.85
N PRO A 374 1.15 -10.78 18.72
CA PRO A 374 1.89 -9.53 18.58
C PRO A 374 1.49 -8.81 17.28
N HIS A 375 1.52 -7.48 17.27
CA HIS A 375 1.33 -6.71 16.04
C HIS A 375 2.07 -5.37 16.05
N GLY A 376 1.87 -4.53 17.08
CA GLY A 376 2.56 -3.24 17.14
C GLY A 376 4.02 -3.41 17.52
N LEU A 377 4.90 -2.73 16.79
CA LEU A 377 6.36 -2.85 16.93
C LEU A 377 7.00 -1.48 16.81
N ILE A 378 7.70 -1.05 17.87
CA ILE A 378 8.32 0.27 17.94
C ILE A 378 9.81 0.09 18.26
N ARG A 379 10.67 0.65 17.42
CA ARG A 379 12.11 0.73 17.71
C ARG A 379 12.38 1.76 18.80
N LEU A 380 13.06 1.34 19.87
CA LEU A 380 13.48 2.25 20.94
C LEU A 380 14.93 2.74 20.72
N ASN A 381 15.80 1.84 20.27
CA ASN A 381 17.20 2.12 19.93
C ASN A 381 17.73 1.03 18.99
N GLU A 382 19.06 0.87 18.89
CA GLU A 382 19.71 -0.08 17.98
C GLU A 382 19.53 -1.56 18.38
N THR A 383 19.23 -1.83 19.65
CA THR A 383 19.08 -3.21 20.15
C THR A 383 17.70 -3.48 20.74
N GLN A 384 16.93 -2.45 21.09
CA GLN A 384 15.67 -2.61 21.80
C GLN A 384 14.48 -2.20 20.97
N VAL A 385 13.44 -3.03 21.07
CA VAL A 385 12.11 -2.73 20.56
C VAL A 385 11.08 -2.85 21.69
N LEU A 386 10.04 -2.05 21.59
CA LEU A 386 8.80 -2.25 22.33
C LEU A 386 7.82 -2.99 21.43
N VAL A 387 7.28 -4.09 21.93
CA VAL A 387 6.28 -4.91 21.26
C VAL A 387 4.96 -4.77 21.97
N THR A 388 3.88 -4.65 21.20
CA THR A 388 2.51 -4.68 21.70
C THR A 388 1.75 -5.83 21.05
N GLY A 389 0.90 -6.47 21.83
CA GLY A 389 0.10 -7.61 21.39
C GLY A 389 -1.14 -7.77 22.25
N TRP A 390 -1.89 -8.82 21.99
CA TRP A 390 -3.12 -9.10 22.71
C TRP A 390 -3.25 -10.57 23.08
N ASN A 391 -3.69 -10.81 24.31
CA ASN A 391 -4.17 -12.12 24.74
C ASN A 391 -5.53 -11.97 25.44
N ARG A 392 -5.59 -11.89 26.77
CA ARG A 392 -6.82 -11.52 27.48
C ARG A 392 -7.02 -10.00 27.51
N TYR A 393 -5.90 -9.29 27.55
CA TYR A 393 -5.77 -7.85 27.64
C TYR A 393 -4.64 -7.40 26.70
N LEU A 394 -4.59 -6.10 26.38
CA LEU A 394 -3.44 -5.49 25.71
C LEU A 394 -2.18 -5.75 26.55
N GLN A 395 -1.11 -6.22 25.91
CA GLN A 395 0.17 -6.48 26.56
C GLN A 395 1.28 -5.71 25.85
N THR A 396 2.22 -5.17 26.63
CA THR A 396 3.41 -4.50 26.12
C THR A 396 4.65 -5.03 26.81
N ALA A 397 5.71 -5.28 26.05
CA ALA A 397 6.99 -5.74 26.58
C ALA A 397 8.16 -5.24 25.72
N VAL A 398 9.35 -5.22 26.29
CA VAL A 398 10.60 -4.87 25.61
C VAL A 398 11.32 -6.16 25.21
N ILE A 399 11.86 -6.17 24.00
CA ILE A 399 12.79 -7.19 23.51
C ILE A 399 14.14 -6.50 23.26
N ASP A 400 15.21 -7.06 23.80
CA ASP A 400 16.58 -6.71 23.43
C ASP A 400 17.12 -7.76 22.44
N THR A 401 17.33 -7.35 21.19
CA THR A 401 17.68 -8.23 20.07
C THR A 401 19.12 -8.69 20.08
N GLU A 402 19.99 -8.07 20.88
CA GLU A 402 21.42 -8.45 20.97
C GLU A 402 21.63 -9.52 22.04
N SER A 403 21.05 -9.33 23.22
CA SER A 403 21.12 -10.28 24.33
C SER A 403 20.08 -11.41 24.25
N GLY A 404 19.00 -11.21 23.50
CA GLY A 404 17.82 -12.09 23.50
C GLY A 404 16.95 -11.93 24.75
N TRP A 405 17.24 -10.96 25.61
CA TRP A 405 16.46 -10.69 26.81
C TRP A 405 15.07 -10.14 26.46
N THR A 406 14.07 -10.52 27.25
CA THR A 406 12.70 -9.98 27.14
C THR A 406 12.18 -9.58 28.52
N SER A 407 11.46 -8.46 28.58
CA SER A 407 10.80 -8.03 29.81
C SER A 407 9.56 -8.86 30.10
N GLN A 408 9.12 -8.87 31.35
CA GLN A 408 7.77 -9.35 31.67
C GLN A 408 6.72 -8.44 31.00
N PRO A 409 5.64 -9.00 30.42
CA PRO A 409 4.58 -8.21 29.81
C PRO A 409 3.82 -7.39 30.85
N VAL A 410 3.65 -6.10 30.56
CA VAL A 410 2.76 -5.22 31.30
C VAL A 410 1.41 -5.17 30.60
N GLY A 411 0.33 -5.35 31.34
CA GLY A 411 -1.03 -5.40 30.81
C GLY A 411 -1.76 -4.06 30.92
N VAL A 412 -2.64 -3.77 29.97
CA VAL A 412 -3.66 -2.71 30.07
C VAL A 412 -5.01 -3.38 29.87
N ASN A 413 -5.99 -3.14 30.75
CA ASN A 413 -7.32 -3.78 30.71
C ASN A 413 -8.15 -3.32 29.52
N LEU A 414 -7.73 -3.71 28.32
CA LEU A 414 -8.36 -3.45 27.04
C LEU A 414 -8.59 -4.78 26.33
N ALA A 415 -9.86 -5.19 26.26
CA ALA A 415 -10.26 -6.47 25.72
C ALA A 415 -10.46 -6.41 24.19
N ALA A 416 -9.40 -6.14 23.43
CA ALA A 416 -9.47 -6.17 21.98
C ALA A 416 -8.12 -6.35 21.29
N HIS A 417 -8.19 -6.87 20.06
CA HIS A 417 -7.05 -7.00 19.16
C HIS A 417 -6.30 -5.69 18.95
N VAL A 418 -4.97 -5.79 18.91
CA VAL A 418 -4.06 -4.71 18.50
C VAL A 418 -3.93 -4.75 16.99
N GLY A 419 -4.16 -3.60 16.36
CA GLY A 419 -3.97 -3.39 14.93
C GLY A 419 -2.67 -2.67 14.59
N ASP A 420 -2.10 -1.86 15.50
CA ASP A 420 -0.82 -1.17 15.26
C ASP A 420 -0.27 -0.49 16.53
N ALA A 421 0.98 -0.01 16.50
CA ALA A 421 1.52 0.88 17.53
C ALA A 421 2.60 1.83 16.98
N ALA A 422 2.63 3.06 17.48
CA ALA A 422 3.58 4.10 17.11
C ALA A 422 4.06 4.89 18.34
N MET A 423 5.22 5.54 18.22
CA MET A 423 5.73 6.44 19.26
C MET A 423 5.40 7.90 18.95
N LEU A 424 4.88 8.64 19.92
CA LEU A 424 4.65 10.08 19.82
C LEU A 424 5.23 10.77 21.06
N ASN A 425 6.33 11.53 20.91
CA ASN A 425 7.16 11.97 22.02
C ASN A 425 7.53 10.77 22.93
N ASP A 426 7.30 10.89 24.23
CA ASP A 426 7.47 9.85 25.23
C ASP A 426 6.14 9.13 25.49
N SER A 427 5.39 8.79 24.44
CA SER A 427 4.08 8.13 24.57
C SER A 427 3.88 7.09 23.47
N VAL A 428 3.37 5.93 23.86
CA VAL A 428 3.11 4.78 22.99
C VAL A 428 1.65 4.81 22.55
N VAL A 429 1.41 5.19 21.32
CA VAL A 429 0.05 5.19 20.78
C VAL A 429 -0.24 3.84 20.17
N VAL A 430 -1.21 3.14 20.73
CA VAL A 430 -1.67 1.84 20.23
C VAL A 430 -2.96 2.07 19.47
N LEU A 431 -3.12 1.35 18.36
CA LEU A 431 -4.39 1.13 17.69
C LEU A 431 -4.92 -0.24 18.12
N ALA A 432 -6.06 -0.26 18.79
CA ALA A 432 -6.71 -1.47 19.28
C ALA A 432 -8.22 -1.34 19.19
N GLY A 433 -8.96 -2.45 19.15
CA GLY A 433 -10.43 -2.42 19.21
C GLY A 433 -10.98 -1.87 20.54
N ALA A 434 -12.25 -1.45 20.60
CA ALA A 434 -12.94 -1.13 21.86
C ALA A 434 -14.19 -2.00 22.10
N PRO A 435 -14.46 -2.35 23.36
CA PRO A 435 -15.78 -2.81 23.77
C PRO A 435 -16.71 -1.60 24.03
N VAL A 436 -17.41 -1.11 23.00
CA VAL A 436 -18.51 -0.13 23.18
C VAL A 436 -19.86 -0.88 23.25
N LYS A 437 -20.67 -0.63 24.29
CA LYS A 437 -22.00 -1.24 24.41
C LYS A 437 -22.96 -0.55 23.42
N ARG A 438 -23.40 -1.30 22.40
CA ARG A 438 -24.36 -0.97 21.31
C ARG A 438 -23.85 0.01 20.23
N LEU A 439 -23.31 -0.54 19.15
CA LEU A 439 -23.99 -0.75 17.87
C LEU A 439 -23.17 -1.77 17.06
N ALA A 440 -23.84 -2.52 16.19
CA ALA A 440 -23.22 -3.59 15.42
C ALA A 440 -22.07 -3.05 14.54
N ARG A 441 -20.93 -3.76 14.55
CA ARG A 441 -19.81 -3.60 13.61
C ARG A 441 -19.11 -2.23 13.60
N SER A 442 -18.61 -1.78 14.74
CA SER A 442 -17.68 -0.65 14.82
C SER A 442 -16.27 -1.14 15.16
N SER A 443 -15.33 -1.11 14.22
CA SER A 443 -13.89 -1.18 14.50
C SER A 443 -13.48 0.10 15.22
N VAL A 444 -13.62 0.11 16.53
CA VAL A 444 -13.27 1.28 17.34
C VAL A 444 -11.76 1.32 17.52
N GLY A 445 -11.07 2.32 16.98
CA GLY A 445 -9.71 2.65 17.41
C GLY A 445 -9.68 3.13 18.85
N ILE A 446 -8.92 2.44 19.70
CA ILE A 446 -8.44 2.85 21.02
C ILE A 446 -6.92 2.94 20.89
N ARG A 447 -6.14 3.97 21.23
CA ARG A 447 -6.19 5.17 22.11
C ARG A 447 -4.97 5.04 23.02
N GLY A 448 -4.24 6.14 23.17
CA GLY A 448 -2.85 6.19 23.62
C GLY A 448 -2.57 5.51 24.95
N VAL A 449 -1.54 4.66 24.97
CA VAL A 449 -0.78 4.39 26.18
C VAL A 449 0.27 5.50 26.28
N ALA A 450 0.03 6.54 27.08
CA ALA A 450 1.13 7.45 27.41
C ALA A 450 2.12 6.72 28.33
N MET A 451 3.06 5.97 27.76
CA MET A 451 4.22 5.46 28.50
C MET A 451 5.22 6.60 28.70
N GLY A 452 4.93 7.51 29.63
CA GLY A 452 5.92 8.49 30.09
C GLY A 452 7.04 7.77 30.82
N TRP A 453 8.18 7.55 30.17
CA TRP A 453 9.42 7.18 30.85
C TRP A 453 10.04 8.44 31.47
N SER A 454 9.54 8.89 32.61
CA SER A 454 10.33 9.84 33.41
C SER A 454 11.49 9.10 34.05
N ARG A 455 12.67 9.15 33.39
CA ARG A 455 13.96 8.65 33.88
C ARG A 455 13.90 7.24 34.47
N VAL A 456 14.19 6.26 33.62
CA VAL A 456 14.82 5.02 34.07
C VAL A 456 16.06 5.41 34.89
N ARG A 457 16.01 5.20 36.21
CA ARG A 457 17.25 5.01 36.98
C ARG A 457 18.03 3.95 36.22
N ARG A 458 19.25 4.28 35.77
CA ARG A 458 20.21 3.35 35.16
C ARG A 458 19.92 1.91 35.62
N TRP A 459 19.44 1.07 34.71
CA TRP A 459 19.53 -0.38 34.87
C TRP A 459 20.99 -0.77 34.65
#